data_AF-A0A355D5P7-F1
#
_entry.id   AF-A0A355D5P7-F1
#
_cell.length_a   1.000
_cell.length_b   1.000
_cell.length_c   1.000
_cell.angle_alpha   90.00
_cell.angle_beta   90.00
_cell.angle_gamma   90.00
#
_symmetry.space_group_name_H-M   'P 1'
#
loop_
_entity.id
_entity.type
_entity.pdbx_description
1 polymer ?
#
loop_
_entity_poly.entity_id
_entity_poly.type
_entity_poly.pdbx_seq_one_letter_code
_entity_poly.pdbx_strand_id
1 'polypeptide(L)' 'MPSRKSYNRFFIILQEDQKGYGLDSNKTPSGYAKLEVRNDKAKASFYAQNLKKQKGPYFMILIV' A
#
# COMPACT_ATOMS: atom_id res chain seq x y z
N MET A 1 -7.70 -28.84 21.33
CA MET A 1 -7.27 -27.49 21.73
C MET A 1 -7.69 -26.52 20.63
N PRO A 2 -8.42 -25.42 20.90
CA PRO A 2 -8.82 -24.52 19.83
C PRO A 2 -7.58 -23.78 19.34
N SER A 3 -7.23 -23.95 18.06
CA SER A 3 -6.15 -23.18 17.44
C SER A 3 -6.52 -21.70 17.53
N ARG A 4 -5.78 -20.94 18.33
CA ARG A 4 -5.88 -19.47 18.37
C ARG A 4 -5.57 -19.00 16.95
N LYS A 5 -6.61 -18.68 16.17
CA LYS A 5 -6.46 -18.13 14.82
C LYS A 5 -5.79 -16.77 14.97
N SER A 6 -4.47 -16.76 14.86
CA SER A 6 -3.67 -15.54 14.90
C SER A 6 -4.00 -14.73 13.65
N TYR A 7 -4.59 -13.56 13.85
CA TYR A 7 -4.88 -12.61 12.79
C TYR A 7 -4.19 -11.31 13.12
N ASN A 8 -3.15 -10.99 12.35
CA ASN A 8 -2.38 -9.77 12.50
C ASN A 8 -2.60 -8.88 11.28
N ARG A 9 -2.75 -7.58 11.51
CA ARG A 9 -2.90 -6.58 10.46
C ARG A 9 -1.87 -5.48 10.64
N PHE A 10 -1.07 -5.27 9.62
CA PHE A 10 -0.07 -4.21 9.58
C PHE A 10 -0.46 -3.19 8.51
N PHE A 11 -0.21 -1.92 8.82
CA PHE A 11 -0.34 -0.82 7.88
C PHE A 11 1.01 -0.16 7.73
N ILE A 12 1.51 -0.12 6.49
CA ILE A 12 2.72 0.60 6.13
C ILE A 12 2.25 1.84 5.39
N ILE A 13 2.45 3.00 5.99
CA ILE A 13 2.10 4.28 5.37
C ILE A 13 3.15 4.62 4.32
N LEU A 14 2.72 4.83 3.08
CA LEU A 14 3.61 5.16 1.98
C LEU A 14 3.88 6.66 1.98
N GLN A 15 5.13 7.02 1.74
CA GLN A 15 5.57 8.40 1.58
C GLN A 15 6.05 8.63 0.14
N GLU A 16 5.92 9.87 -0.33
CA GLU A 16 6.41 10.25 -1.65
C GLU A 16 7.95 10.25 -1.64
N ASP A 17 8.55 9.45 -2.51
CA ASP A 17 10.00 9.43 -2.73
C ASP A 17 10.42 10.50 -3.75
N GLN A 18 9.68 10.60 -4.85
CA GLN A 18 9.93 11.57 -5.92
C GLN A 18 8.74 12.49 -6.16
N LYS A 19 9.00 13.79 -6.25
CA LYS A 19 7.99 14.81 -6.53
C LYS A 19 7.46 14.75 -7.97
N GLY A 20 6.28 15.31 -8.18
CA GLY A 20 5.72 15.57 -9.50
C GLY A 20 4.79 14.47 -10.04
N TYR A 21 4.46 13.49 -9.21
CA TYR A 21 3.42 12.48 -9.48
C TYR A 21 2.08 12.81 -8.81
N GLY A 22 2.07 13.77 -7.88
CA GLY A 22 0.87 14.34 -7.26
C GLY A 22 -0.01 15.14 -8.22
N LEU A 23 -1.33 15.18 -7.96
CA LEU A 23 -2.32 15.91 -8.77
C LEU A 23 -1.98 17.39 -8.92
N ASP A 24 -1.59 18.03 -7.82
CA ASP A 24 -1.21 19.44 -7.75
C ASP A 24 -0.10 19.64 -6.70
N SER A 25 0.40 20.86 -6.54
CA SER A 25 1.49 21.18 -5.58
C SER A 25 1.11 20.98 -4.10
N ASN A 26 -0.19 20.92 -3.80
CA ASN A 26 -0.73 20.81 -2.45
C ASN A 26 -1.24 19.39 -2.13
N LYS A 27 -1.35 18.52 -3.14
CA LYS A 27 -1.84 17.14 -3.03
C LYS A 27 -0.78 16.17 -3.49
N THR A 28 0.12 15.84 -2.57
CA THR A 28 1.12 14.79 -2.78
C THR A 28 0.44 13.41 -2.89
N PRO A 29 1.03 12.48 -3.65
CA PRO A 29 0.63 11.08 -3.61
C PRO A 29 0.64 10.55 -2.18
N SER A 30 -0.40 9.80 -1.84
CA SER A 30 -0.50 9.17 -0.52
C SER A 30 -1.09 7.78 -0.67
N GLY A 31 -0.81 6.91 0.30
CA GLY A 31 -1.24 5.54 0.23
C GLY A 31 -0.80 4.73 1.42
N TYR A 32 -1.20 3.46 1.41
CA TYR A 32 -0.74 2.48 2.39
C TYR A 32 -0.66 1.10 1.75
N ALA A 33 0.25 0.29 2.27
CA ALA A 33 0.19 -1.16 2.12
C ALA A 33 -0.43 -1.77 3.37
N LYS A 34 -1.38 -2.68 3.17
CA LYS A 34 -2.01 -3.47 4.22
C LYS A 34 -1.52 -4.91 4.09
N LEU A 35 -0.94 -5.44 5.16
CA LEU A 35 -0.56 -6.84 5.26
C LEU A 35 -1.46 -7.53 6.27
N GLU A 36 -2.20 -8.52 5.80
CA GLU A 36 -3.08 -9.36 6.62
C GLU A 36 -2.48 -10.75 6.73
N VAL A 37 -2.03 -11.14 7.93
CA VAL A 37 -1.47 -12.47 8.20
C VAL A 37 -2.49 -13.25 9.00
N ARG A 38 -2.92 -14.39 8.46
CA ARG A 38 -3.84 -15.32 9.11
C ARG A 38 -3.25 -16.72 9.07
N ASN A 39 -2.82 -17.22 10.22
CA ASN A 39 -2.07 -18.47 10.33
C ASN A 39 -0.87 -18.43 9.35
N ASP A 40 -0.76 -19.39 8.43
CA ASP A 40 0.36 -19.52 7.47
C ASP A 40 0.11 -18.80 6.14
N LYS A 41 -0.94 -17.96 6.05
CA LYS A 41 -1.28 -17.21 4.83
C LYS A 41 -1.15 -15.72 5.08
N ALA A 42 -0.47 -15.04 4.16
CA ALA A 42 -0.40 -13.58 4.12
C ALA A 42 -1.11 -13.05 2.88
N LYS A 43 -1.83 -11.93 3.04
CA LYS A 43 -2.41 -11.15 1.94
C LYS A 43 -1.86 -9.74 2.00
N ALA A 44 -1.15 -9.33 0.96
CA ALA A 44 -0.79 -7.93 0.75
C ALA A 44 -1.89 -7.26 -0.09
N SER A 45 -2.24 -6.05 0.27
CA SER A 45 -3.14 -5.20 -0.52
C SER A 45 -2.66 -3.78 -0.41
N PHE A 46 -2.89 -2.98 -1.43
CA PHE A 46 -2.32 -1.65 -1.52
C PHE A 46 -3.38 -0.65 -1.95
N TYR A 47 -3.20 0.58 -1.49
CA TYR A 47 -4.04 1.71 -1.84
C TYR A 47 -3.15 2.92 -2.13
N ALA A 48 -3.42 3.59 -3.25
CA ALA A 48 -2.76 4.83 -3.62
C ALA A 48 -3.79 5.83 -4.18
N GLN A 49 -3.63 7.10 -3.83
CA GLN A 49 -4.48 8.20 -4.27
C GLN A 49 -3.64 9.43 -4.64
N ASN A 50 -4.30 10.45 -5.18
CA ASN A 50 -3.68 11.70 -5.66
C ASN A 50 -2.60 11.50 -6.74
N LEU A 51 -2.71 10.44 -7.54
CA LEU A 51 -1.82 10.17 -8.67
C LEU A 51 -2.30 10.88 -9.95
N LYS A 52 -1.36 11.51 -10.67
CA LYS A 52 -1.62 12.10 -12.00
C LYS A 52 -1.89 11.04 -13.05
N LYS A 53 -3.15 10.89 -13.45
CA LYS A 53 -3.59 9.92 -14.47
C LYS A 53 -2.73 9.93 -15.76
N GLN A 54 -2.28 11.11 -16.19
CA GLN A 54 -1.47 11.31 -17.41
C GLN A 54 -0.05 10.72 -17.33
N LYS A 55 0.49 10.51 -16.12
CA LYS A 55 1.83 9.92 -15.89
C LYS A 55 1.81 8.41 -15.70
N GLY A 56 0.63 7.79 -15.77
CA GLY A 56 0.49 6.34 -15.73
C GLY A 56 1.00 5.66 -17.02
N PRO A 57 0.97 4.32 -17.08
CA PRO A 57 0.40 3.42 -16.07
C PRO A 57 1.24 3.34 -14.78
N TYR A 58 0.56 3.13 -13.66
CA TYR A 58 1.20 2.96 -12.35
C TYR A 58 1.18 1.49 -11.95
N PHE A 59 2.26 1.03 -11.32
CA PHE A 59 2.42 -0.34 -10.87
C PHE A 59 2.80 -0.39 -9.40
N MET A 60 2.41 -1.48 -8.74
CA MET A 60 2.84 -1.80 -7.38
C MET A 60 3.58 -3.12 -7.43
N ILE A 61 4.77 -3.14 -6.85
CA ILE A 61 5.69 -4.27 -6.93
C ILE A 61 5.99 -4.71 -5.51
N LEU A 62 5.80 -6.00 -5.24
CA LEU A 62 6.32 -6.65 -4.05
C LEU A 62 7.65 -7.31 -4.44
N ILE A 63 8.74 -6.89 -3.79
CA ILE A 63 10.07 -7.49 -3.96
C ILE A 63 10.26 -8.47 -2.81
N VAL A 64 10.60 -9.72 -3.14
CA VAL A 64 10.83 -10.83 -2.20
C VAL A 64 12.27 -11.32 -2.27
#